data_AF-A0A800BNW1-F1
#
_entry.id   AF-A0A800BNW1-F1
#
_cell.length_a   1.000
_cell.length_b   1.000
_cell.length_c   1.000
_cell.angle_alpha   90.00
_cell.angle_beta   90.00
_cell.angle_gamma   90.00
#
_symmetry.space_group_name_H-M   'P 1'
#
loop_
_entity.id
_entity.type
_entity.pdbx_description
1 polymer ?
#
loop_
_entity_poly.entity_id
_entity_poly.type
_entity_poly.pdbx_seq_one_letter_code
_entity_poly.pdbx_strand_id
1 'polypeptide(L)' 'MRVATKSMYENIKVNLVRTTEALVAANNMVSTGERVNKLSDDPVAMVSVMG' A
#
# COMPACT_ATOMS: atom_id res chain seq x y z
N MET A 1 -5.47 -31.60 -10.78
CA MET A 1 -4.31 -30.68 -10.91
C MET A 1 -4.66 -29.26 -11.35
N ARG A 2 -5.66 -29.00 -12.22
CA ARG A 2 -6.06 -27.64 -12.66
C ARG A 2 -6.37 -26.64 -11.53
N VAL A 3 -7.02 -27.11 -10.44
CA VAL A 3 -7.38 -26.28 -9.28
C VAL A 3 -6.15 -25.81 -8.51
N ALA A 4 -5.12 -26.66 -8.39
CA ALA A 4 -3.87 -26.30 -7.72
C ALA A 4 -3.12 -25.20 -8.49
N THR A 5 -3.06 -25.29 -9.82
CA THR A 5 -2.44 -24.27 -10.67
C THR A 5 -3.20 -22.94 -10.59
N LYS A 6 -4.53 -22.97 -10.57
CA LYS A 6 -5.36 -21.76 -10.39
C LYS A 6 -5.17 -21.14 -9.00
N SER A 7 -5.12 -21.95 -7.95
CA SER A 7 -4.89 -21.48 -6.57
C SER A 7 -3.50 -20.86 -6.41
N MET A 8 -2.46 -21.44 -7.02
CA MET A 8 -1.13 -20.83 -7.05
C MET A 8 -1.12 -19.48 -7.77
N TYR A 9 -1.78 -19.40 -8.93
CA TYR A 9 -1.89 -18.15 -9.70
C TYR A 9 -2.57 -17.04 -8.88
N GLU A 10 -3.70 -17.34 -8.23
CA GLU A 10 -4.39 -16.36 -7.38
C GLU A 10 -3.53 -15.93 -6.18
N ASN A 11 -2.78 -16.84 -5.56
CA ASN A 11 -1.86 -16.48 -4.47
C ASN A 11 -0.75 -15.53 -4.95
N ILE A 12 -0.14 -15.81 -6.10
CA ILE A 12 0.88 -14.93 -6.69
C ILE A 12 0.27 -13.56 -7.00
N LYS A 13 -0.94 -13.53 -7.55
CA LYS A 13 -1.65 -12.30 -7.87
C LYS A 13 -1.94 -11.46 -6.62
N VAL A 14 -2.44 -12.07 -5.55
CA VAL A 14 -2.70 -11.38 -4.28
C VAL A 14 -1.41 -10.80 -3.69
N ASN A 15 -0.32 -11.57 -3.70
CA ASN A 15 0.97 -11.10 -3.21
C ASN A 15 1.53 -9.94 -4.06
N LEU A 16 1.37 -10.01 -5.38
CA LEU A 16 1.80 -8.96 -6.29
C LEU A 16 1.00 -7.67 -6.07
N VAL A 17 -0.32 -7.75 -5.92
CA VAL A 17 -1.18 -6.61 -5.63
C VAL A 17 -0.76 -5.94 -4.32
N ARG A 18 -0.59 -6.73 -3.25
CA ARG A 18 -0.17 -6.21 -1.94
C ARG A 18 1.18 -5.50 -1.99
N THR A 19 2.14 -6.05 -2.73
CA THR A 19 3.47 -5.45 -2.88
C THR A 19 3.40 -4.16 -3.71
N THR A 20 2.57 -4.14 -4.75
CA THR A 20 2.38 -2.97 -5.61
C THR A 20 1.71 -1.83 -4.85
N GLU A 21 0.72 -2.12 -4.02
CA GLU A 21 0.07 -1.13 -3.15
C GLU A 21 1.05 -0.49 -2.16
N ALA A 22 1.90 -1.31 -1.53
CA ALA A 22 2.95 -0.82 -0.64
C ALA A 22 3.98 0.05 -1.39
N LEU A 23 4.36 -0.35 -2.61
CA LEU A 23 5.26 0.43 -3.46
C LEU A 23 4.65 1.78 -3.85
N VAL A 24 3.37 1.81 -4.22
CA VAL A 24 2.65 3.05 -4.56
C VAL A 24 2.55 3.96 -3.34
N ALA A 25 2.26 3.42 -2.15
CA ALA A 25 2.23 4.18 -0.92
C ALA A 25 3.61 4.80 -0.59
N ALA A 26 4.67 4.00 -0.70
CA ALA A 26 6.04 4.47 -0.50
C ALA A 26 6.45 5.53 -1.54
N ASN A 27 6.09 5.33 -2.81
CA ASN A 27 6.39 6.29 -3.86
C ASN A 27 5.67 7.63 -3.64
N ASN A 28 4.42 7.59 -3.18
CA ASN A 28 3.69 8.80 -2.80
C ASN A 28 4.38 9.52 -1.62
N MET A 29 4.80 8.79 -0.59
CA MET A 29 5.53 9.36 0.56
C MET A 29 6.84 10.04 0.13
N VAL A 30 7.62 9.39 -0.75
CA VAL A 30 8.86 9.96 -1.28
C VAL A 30 8.58 11.17 -2.17
N SER A 31 7.51 11.13 -2.98
CA SER A 31 7.19 12.20 -3.94
C SER A 31 6.68 13.47 -3.28
N THR A 32 5.97 13.37 -2.14
CA THR A 32 5.47 14.54 -1.42
C THR A 32 6.45 15.06 -0.36
N GLY A 33 7.42 14.24 0.05
CA GLY A 33 8.34 14.56 1.16
C GLY A 33 7.68 14.49 2.55
N GLU A 34 6.38 14.23 2.61
CA GLU A 34 5.59 14.12 3.83
C GLU A 34 5.37 12.65 4.20
N ARG A 35 5.64 12.28 5.47
CA ARG A 35 5.41 10.91 5.97
C ARG A 35 3.93 10.52 6.00
N VAL A 36 3.01 11.48 5.96
CA VAL A 36 1.56 11.26 6.06
C VAL A 36 0.88 11.97 4.90
N ASN A 37 0.48 11.23 3.87
CA ASN A 37 -0.19 11.80 2.69
C ASN A 37 -1.69 11.60 2.66
N LYS A 38 -2.23 10.73 3.53
CA LYS A 38 -3.65 10.46 3.64
C LYS A 38 -4.07 10.57 5.10
N LEU A 39 -5.24 11.15 5.33
CA LEU A 39 -5.89 11.25 6.65
C LEU A 39 -6.08 9.87 7.33
N SER A 40 -6.08 8.79 6.53
CA SER A 40 -6.18 7.40 6.98
C SER A 40 -4.89 6.80 7.52
N ASP A 41 -3.71 7.35 7.16
CA ASP A 41 -2.42 6.75 7.53
C ASP A 41 -2.05 7.10 8.97
N ASP A 42 -2.31 8.34 9.40
CA ASP A 42 -2.24 8.77 10.80
C ASP A 42 -3.03 10.09 11.01
N PRO A 43 -4.31 10.01 11.43
CA PRO A 43 -5.12 11.21 11.62
C PRO A 43 -4.60 12.11 12.76
N VAL A 44 -3.81 11.58 13.70
CA VAL A 44 -3.26 12.34 14.83
C VAL A 44 -2.05 13.15 14.39
N ALA A 45 -1.13 12.53 13.64
CA ALA A 45 0.04 13.22 13.11
C ALA A 45 -0.35 14.31 12.10
N MET A 46 -1.41 14.10 11.30
CA MET A 46 -1.85 15.09 10.31
C MET A 46 -2.46 16.35 10.96
N VAL A 47 -3.18 16.21 12.08
CA VAL A 47 -3.66 17.36 12.88
C VAL A 47 -2.49 18.17 13.45
N SER A 48 -1.38 17.52 13.82
CA SER A 48 -0.19 18.18 14.33
C SER A 48 0.58 18.98 13.27
N VAL A 49 0.45 18.66 11.98
CA VAL A 49 1.09 19.40 10.88
C VAL A 49 0.22 20.56 10.39
N MET A 50 -1.11 20.47 10.56
CA MET A 50 -2.07 21.52 10.20
C MET A 50 -2.35 22.53 11.34
N GLY A 51 -1.73 22.36 12.51
CA GLY A 51 -1.87 23.20 13.70
C GLY A 51 -0.83 24.32 13.76
#